data_AF-A0A814NQJ0-F1
#
_entry.id   AF-A0A814NQJ0-F1
#
_cell.length_a   1.000
_cell.length_b   1.000
_cell.length_c   1.000
_cell.angle_alpha   90.00
_cell.angle_beta   90.00
_cell.angle_gamma   90.00
#
_symmetry.space_group_name_H-M   'P 1'
#
loop_
_entity.id
_entity.type
_entity.pdbx_description
1 polymer ?
#
loop_
_entity_poly.entity_id
_entity_poly.type
_entity_poly.pdbx_seq_one_letter_code
_entity_poly.pdbx_strand_id
1 'polypeptide(L)'
;MYKTILFSLVLFLTIVHTNSNPPATDVFEALRYVCKGKFQGGLCPYAIAYDIATQLAGNWHDRDGATGLWSDGGPAICWPSGVGLWAFAEFFNTMGGRATDKLYLATRWAAIETAKKQNNYVHTKFTDDQAWWANGALRLEQYIRSIGDATQELINAAQAVINDNVAHETEECGGGLYWYYGKSPPSTTDKTTISNVLTIYTMATMYSFTHDPTLLQGGAHGGAIDIYNWLVSTDLLNNQTGYQRDTLDTANGQCQLRGGSLTYEYGVLVQALIALTDATGNQQYMTHAMTYIRNAINQFTRNNIIFEGCDDTNTCTGDQIAFRGIFYLGLARLYERTHDDAIAQVIEASYLAMLSRKVGNRYPLSLINNNNNFTGKDLIVVTIGDLNLASAMMKVYKYKYAPPVVPNIDAAVNGLLPFDITHQGLTGCVCDDVGCPTGHYMQCFNDSGHKDSTGSHHWNEKVSAILIGPSHQMMLFKPKGAGHSDWLKNSQWYVGDDWNDKVDSINIDY
;
A
#
# COMPACT_ATOMS: atom_id res chain seq x y z
N MET A 1 -20.46 12.87 -7.36
CA MET A 1 -19.98 14.25 -7.14
C MET A 1 -19.98 14.64 -5.66
N TYR A 2 -21.13 14.65 -4.96
CA TYR A 2 -21.21 14.99 -3.52
C TYR A 2 -20.31 14.13 -2.60
N LYS A 3 -20.18 12.81 -2.84
CA LYS A 3 -19.36 11.92 -1.99
C LYS A 3 -17.85 12.20 -2.06
N THR A 4 -17.35 12.66 -3.21
CA THR A 4 -15.92 12.97 -3.40
C THR A 4 -15.55 14.32 -2.78
N ILE A 5 -16.44 15.31 -2.90
CA ILE A 5 -16.28 16.62 -2.25
C ILE A 5 -16.35 16.46 -0.72
N LEU A 6 -17.25 15.63 -0.21
CA LEU A 6 -17.35 15.33 1.22
C LEU A 6 -16.10 14.60 1.75
N PHE A 7 -15.48 13.72 0.96
CA PHE A 7 -14.22 13.05 1.32
C PHE A 7 -13.07 14.04 1.47
N SER A 8 -12.86 14.93 0.49
CA SER A 8 -11.83 15.95 0.57
C SER A 8 -12.10 16.97 1.68
N LEU A 9 -13.37 17.37 1.90
CA LEU A 9 -13.72 18.30 2.97
C LEU A 9 -13.57 17.69 4.37
N VAL A 10 -13.99 16.43 4.58
CA VAL A 10 -13.87 15.76 5.88
C VAL A 10 -12.40 15.48 6.18
N LEU A 11 -11.62 14.98 5.23
CA LEU A 11 -10.19 14.75 5.42
C LEU A 11 -9.46 16.08 5.70
N PHE A 12 -9.78 17.16 4.97
CA PHE A 12 -9.18 18.48 5.17
C PHE A 12 -9.62 19.14 6.49
N LEU A 13 -10.90 19.03 6.88
CA LEU A 13 -11.39 19.57 8.15
C LEU A 13 -10.88 18.79 9.36
N THR A 14 -10.76 17.46 9.28
CA THR A 14 -10.17 16.66 10.36
C THR A 14 -8.67 16.91 10.52
N ILE A 15 -7.94 17.20 9.43
CA ILE A 15 -6.50 17.54 9.48
C ILE A 15 -6.27 18.99 9.96
N VAL A 16 -7.13 19.94 9.58
CA VAL A 16 -6.93 21.38 9.88
C VAL A 16 -7.46 21.79 11.25
N HIS A 17 -8.48 21.11 11.81
CA HIS A 17 -9.06 21.51 13.10
C HIS A 17 -8.46 20.83 14.33
N THR A 18 -7.59 19.84 14.18
CA THR A 18 -6.93 19.21 15.32
C THR A 18 -5.41 19.31 15.19
N ASN A 19 -4.82 20.35 15.79
CA ASN A 19 -3.40 20.38 16.18
C ASN A 19 -3.06 19.30 17.25
N SER A 20 -3.93 18.32 17.45
CA SER A 20 -3.81 17.17 18.32
C SER A 20 -4.27 15.92 17.57
N ASN A 21 -3.57 14.80 17.77
CA ASN A 21 -3.86 13.53 17.10
C ASN A 21 -5.34 13.15 17.20
N PRO A 22 -6.07 12.89 16.10
CA PRO A 22 -7.40 12.32 16.19
C PRO A 22 -7.33 10.93 16.83
N PRO A 23 -8.30 10.56 17.68
CA PRO A 23 -8.37 9.21 18.25
C PRO A 23 -8.55 8.17 17.12
N ALA A 24 -7.97 6.98 17.31
CA ALA A 24 -7.97 5.90 16.30
C ALA A 24 -9.39 5.49 15.82
N THR A 25 -10.41 5.78 16.62
CA THR A 25 -11.83 5.60 16.28
C THR A 25 -12.27 6.42 15.07
N ASP A 26 -11.73 7.62 14.89
CA ASP A 26 -12.17 8.56 13.85
C ASP A 26 -11.63 8.15 12.47
N VAL A 27 -10.40 7.65 12.43
CA VAL A 27 -9.78 7.07 11.22
C VAL A 27 -10.54 5.82 10.77
N PHE A 28 -10.91 4.95 11.72
CA PHE A 28 -11.62 3.71 11.41
C PHE A 28 -13.03 3.96 10.86
N GLU A 29 -13.77 4.92 11.41
CA GLU A 29 -15.09 5.30 10.90
C GLU A 29 -15.01 6.01 9.54
N ALA A 30 -13.98 6.85 9.31
CA ALA A 30 -13.73 7.43 7.99
C ALA A 30 -13.43 6.35 6.92
N LEU A 31 -12.59 5.36 7.25
CA LEU A 31 -12.29 4.24 6.36
C LEU A 31 -13.53 3.36 6.08
N ARG A 32 -14.38 3.12 7.08
CA ARG A 32 -15.67 2.44 6.87
C ARG A 32 -16.57 3.20 5.90
N TYR A 33 -16.56 4.53 5.95
CA TYR A 33 -17.36 5.37 5.05
C TYR A 33 -16.94 5.24 3.58
N VAL A 34 -15.63 5.11 3.30
CA VAL A 34 -15.08 4.87 1.94
C VAL A 34 -15.65 3.60 1.29
N CYS A 35 -16.03 2.61 2.11
CA CYS A 35 -16.54 1.32 1.66
C CYS A 35 -18.08 1.18 1.69
N LYS A 36 -18.85 2.21 2.12
CA LYS A 36 -20.31 2.11 2.21
C LYS A 36 -20.97 1.98 0.82
N GLY A 37 -21.57 0.81 0.56
CA GLY A 37 -22.55 0.59 -0.51
C GLY A 37 -22.22 -0.48 -1.56
N LYS A 38 -21.06 -1.15 -1.50
CA LYS A 38 -20.68 -2.18 -2.49
C LYS A 38 -20.29 -3.54 -1.94
N PHE A 39 -20.02 -3.66 -0.63
CA PHE A 39 -19.78 -4.94 0.02
C PHE A 39 -21.00 -5.30 0.88
N GLN A 40 -21.86 -6.19 0.39
CA GLN A 40 -22.85 -6.85 1.23
C GLN A 40 -22.11 -7.91 2.07
N GLY A 41 -21.92 -7.66 3.37
CA GLY A 41 -21.29 -8.64 4.28
C GLY A 41 -20.21 -8.12 5.24
N GLY A 42 -19.76 -6.87 5.09
CA GLY A 42 -19.01 -6.19 6.15
C GLY A 42 -17.49 -6.23 6.05
N LEU A 43 -16.92 -5.11 6.52
CA LEU A 43 -15.51 -4.76 6.72
C LEU A 43 -14.73 -4.33 5.46
N CYS A 44 -14.37 -3.05 5.45
CA CYS A 44 -13.61 -2.39 4.41
C CYS A 44 -12.16 -2.89 4.40
N PRO A 45 -11.56 -3.27 3.24
CA PRO A 45 -10.17 -3.71 3.15
C PRO A 45 -9.18 -2.73 3.80
N TYR A 46 -9.40 -1.43 3.62
CA TYR A 46 -8.60 -0.39 4.25
C TYR A 46 -8.68 -0.42 5.78
N ALA A 47 -9.89 -0.55 6.33
CA ALA A 47 -10.10 -0.59 7.78
C ALA A 47 -9.48 -1.86 8.40
N ILE A 48 -9.55 -2.99 7.69
CA ILE A 48 -8.96 -4.26 8.13
C ILE A 48 -7.44 -4.21 8.06
N ALA A 49 -6.87 -3.77 6.94
CA ALA A 49 -5.42 -3.61 6.83
C ALA A 49 -4.88 -2.65 7.90
N TYR A 50 -5.61 -1.55 8.17
CA TYR A 50 -5.25 -0.59 9.22
C TYR A 50 -5.24 -1.21 10.63
N ASP A 51 -6.28 -1.99 10.96
CA ASP A 51 -6.36 -2.69 12.24
C ASP A 51 -5.23 -3.71 12.40
N ILE A 52 -4.97 -4.51 11.37
CA ILE A 52 -3.87 -5.49 11.35
C ILE A 52 -2.50 -4.77 11.52
N ALA A 53 -2.27 -3.71 10.77
CA ALA A 53 -1.03 -2.92 10.83
C ALA A 53 -0.83 -2.31 12.23
N THR A 54 -1.91 -1.82 12.85
CA THR A 54 -1.88 -1.29 14.23
C THR A 54 -1.56 -2.38 15.24
N GLN A 55 -2.11 -3.58 15.07
CA GLN A 55 -1.78 -4.74 15.93
C GLN A 55 -0.31 -5.13 15.80
N LEU A 56 0.22 -5.21 14.58
CA LEU A 56 1.62 -5.54 14.32
C LEU A 56 2.59 -4.53 14.94
N ALA A 57 2.31 -3.23 14.80
CA ALA A 57 3.19 -2.19 15.34
C ALA A 57 3.00 -1.95 16.84
N GLY A 58 1.80 -2.16 17.36
CA GLY A 58 1.48 -1.91 18.77
C GLY A 58 1.85 -3.06 19.70
N ASN A 59 1.66 -4.31 19.27
CA ASN A 59 1.75 -5.47 20.17
C ASN A 59 3.06 -6.25 20.04
N TRP A 60 3.74 -6.19 18.89
CA TRP A 60 4.82 -7.14 18.57
C TRP A 60 6.05 -6.51 17.95
N HIS A 61 6.08 -5.20 17.78
CA HIS A 61 7.30 -4.52 17.40
C HIS A 61 8.09 -4.20 18.67
N ASP A 62 9.39 -4.54 18.72
CA ASP A 62 10.30 -4.13 19.80
C ASP A 62 10.43 -2.60 19.81
N ARG A 63 9.47 -1.95 20.48
CA ARG A 63 9.27 -0.51 20.51
C ARG A 63 10.35 0.20 21.32
N ASP A 64 11.04 -0.53 22.19
CA ASP A 64 12.11 -0.01 23.04
C ASP A 64 13.46 0.08 22.27
N GLY A 65 13.48 -0.32 20.99
CA GLY A 65 14.55 0.03 20.05
C GLY A 65 15.85 -0.75 20.22
N ALA A 66 15.86 -1.80 21.03
CA ALA A 66 17.05 -2.62 21.23
C ALA A 66 17.40 -3.36 19.93
N THR A 67 16.41 -3.95 19.25
CA THR A 67 16.63 -4.81 18.08
C THR A 67 16.01 -4.28 16.79
N GLY A 68 14.89 -3.54 16.86
CA GLY A 68 14.13 -3.11 15.67
C GLY A 68 13.47 -4.27 14.92
N LEU A 69 13.19 -5.37 15.64
CA LEU A 69 12.62 -6.61 15.12
C LEU A 69 11.20 -6.82 15.66
N TRP A 70 10.41 -7.61 14.94
CA TRP A 70 9.18 -8.14 15.50
C TRP A 70 9.49 -9.32 16.44
N SER A 71 8.89 -9.30 17.63
CA SER A 71 9.04 -10.31 18.68
C SER A 71 7.79 -10.35 19.56
N ASP A 72 7.51 -11.53 20.11
CA ASP A 72 6.47 -11.79 21.11
C ASP A 72 7.02 -11.77 22.55
N GLY A 73 8.26 -11.29 22.74
CA GLY A 73 9.03 -11.41 23.98
C GLY A 73 10.00 -12.59 24.00
N GLY A 74 9.99 -13.45 22.97
CA GLY A 74 11.00 -14.47 22.70
C GLY A 74 12.14 -13.99 21.79
N PRO A 75 13.02 -14.91 21.31
CA PRO A 75 14.06 -14.57 20.34
C PRO A 75 13.42 -13.91 19.11
N ALA A 76 13.90 -12.72 18.79
CA ALA A 76 13.38 -11.96 17.66
C ALA A 76 13.49 -12.73 16.34
N ILE A 77 12.52 -12.52 15.44
CA ILE A 77 12.43 -13.29 14.20
C ILE A 77 13.08 -12.50 13.07
N CYS A 78 14.25 -12.95 12.61
CA CYS A 78 15.08 -12.17 11.69
C CYS A 78 14.42 -11.95 10.32
N TRP A 79 14.39 -12.96 9.46
CA TRP A 79 13.86 -12.81 8.10
C TRP A 79 12.37 -12.46 8.04
N PRO A 80 11.46 -12.95 8.92
CA PRO A 80 10.08 -12.54 8.87
C PRO A 80 9.90 -11.06 9.24
N SER A 81 10.80 -10.47 10.03
CA SER A 81 10.78 -9.03 10.28
C SER A 81 11.11 -8.22 9.02
N GLY A 82 12.00 -8.71 8.16
CA GLY A 82 12.24 -8.12 6.83
C GLY A 82 10.99 -8.18 5.94
N VAL A 83 10.26 -9.31 5.97
CA VAL A 83 8.95 -9.43 5.30
C VAL A 83 7.92 -8.48 5.90
N GLY A 84 7.89 -8.33 7.23
CA GLY A 84 7.04 -7.38 7.93
C GLY A 84 7.28 -5.94 7.48
N LEU A 85 8.55 -5.53 7.38
CA LEU A 85 8.93 -4.22 6.86
C LEU A 85 8.40 -4.01 5.42
N TRP A 86 8.53 -5.03 4.57
CA TRP A 86 7.97 -4.99 3.21
C TRP A 86 6.43 -4.88 3.23
N ALA A 87 5.75 -5.66 4.06
CA ALA A 87 4.30 -5.63 4.23
C ALA A 87 3.80 -4.23 4.62
N PHE A 88 4.47 -3.58 5.58
CA PHE A 88 4.18 -2.21 5.97
C PHE A 88 4.41 -1.23 4.82
N ALA A 89 5.50 -1.38 4.07
CA ALA A 89 5.76 -0.54 2.91
C ALA A 89 4.65 -0.66 1.86
N GLU A 90 4.15 -1.87 1.55
CA GLU A 90 3.01 -2.04 0.63
C GLU A 90 1.73 -1.43 1.18
N PHE A 91 1.46 -1.62 2.47
CA PHE A 91 0.32 -1.04 3.15
C PHE A 91 0.33 0.49 3.01
N PHE A 92 1.44 1.15 3.33
CA PHE A 92 1.59 2.60 3.21
C PHE A 92 1.46 3.09 1.76
N ASN A 93 2.13 2.41 0.82
CA ASN A 93 2.02 2.72 -0.61
C ASN A 93 0.58 2.63 -1.12
N THR A 94 -0.22 1.71 -0.58
CA THR A 94 -1.61 1.49 -1.02
C THR A 94 -2.60 2.44 -0.35
N MET A 95 -2.39 2.78 0.93
CA MET A 95 -3.23 3.73 1.68
C MET A 95 -3.20 5.13 1.05
N GLY A 96 -2.03 5.58 0.60
CA GLY A 96 -1.83 6.93 0.07
C GLY A 96 -1.85 8.00 1.17
N GLY A 97 -0.72 8.69 1.36
CA GLY A 97 -0.60 9.83 2.28
C GLY A 97 -0.23 9.48 3.73
N ARG A 98 0.05 10.53 4.52
CA ARG A 98 0.50 10.54 5.93
C ARG A 98 -0.51 9.99 6.95
N ALA A 99 -1.47 9.18 6.52
CA ALA A 99 -2.67 8.85 7.28
C ALA A 99 -2.41 8.08 8.59
N THR A 100 -1.17 7.68 8.87
CA THR A 100 -0.71 7.43 10.24
C THR A 100 0.76 7.74 10.43
N ASP A 101 1.08 9.02 10.61
CA ASP A 101 2.43 9.49 10.96
C ASP A 101 3.06 8.67 12.09
N LYS A 102 2.30 8.26 13.12
CA LYS A 102 2.85 7.46 14.23
C LYS A 102 3.30 6.06 13.82
N LEU A 103 2.49 5.38 13.00
CA LEU A 103 2.79 4.03 12.52
C LEU A 103 3.98 4.07 11.58
N TYR A 104 3.95 5.00 10.63
CA TYR A 104 5.02 5.28 9.70
C TYR A 104 6.33 5.64 10.41
N LEU A 105 6.31 6.58 11.36
CA LEU A 105 7.51 7.01 12.09
C LEU A 105 8.10 5.87 12.92
N ALA A 106 7.27 5.04 13.55
CA ALA A 106 7.75 3.88 14.31
C ALA A 106 8.45 2.86 13.40
N THR A 107 7.79 2.46 12.30
CA THR A 107 8.35 1.52 11.32
C THR A 107 9.61 2.08 10.65
N ARG A 108 9.60 3.36 10.27
CA ARG A 108 10.76 4.06 9.67
C ARG A 108 11.93 4.11 10.63
N TRP A 109 11.71 4.53 11.87
CA TRP A 109 12.77 4.63 12.86
C TRP A 109 13.41 3.27 13.14
N ALA A 110 12.60 2.23 13.29
CA ALA A 110 13.09 0.86 13.47
C ALA A 110 13.95 0.39 12.29
N ALA A 111 13.47 0.59 11.07
CA ALA A 111 14.21 0.22 9.86
C ALA A 111 15.53 0.97 9.73
N ILE A 112 15.55 2.27 10.04
CA ILE A 112 16.77 3.09 10.01
C ILE A 112 17.76 2.68 11.10
N GLU A 113 17.30 2.44 12.33
CA GLU A 113 18.19 2.02 13.42
C GLU A 113 18.79 0.64 13.15
N THR A 114 18.01 -0.30 12.63
CA THR A 114 18.53 -1.60 12.23
C THR A 114 19.49 -1.47 11.04
N ALA A 115 19.24 -0.56 10.10
CA ALA A 115 20.16 -0.22 9.00
C ALA A 115 21.48 0.39 9.47
N LYS A 116 21.44 1.33 10.41
CA LYS A 116 22.63 1.97 11.00
C LYS A 116 23.49 0.97 11.75
N LYS A 117 22.87 0.04 12.45
CA LYS A 117 23.55 -1.09 13.10
C LYS A 117 23.97 -2.14 12.08
N GLN A 118 24.51 -1.76 10.91
CA GLN A 118 24.81 -2.55 9.69
C GLN A 118 25.07 -4.07 9.89
N ASN A 119 25.67 -4.43 11.01
CA ASN A 119 25.61 -5.74 11.65
C ASN A 119 24.25 -6.48 11.62
N ASN A 120 23.07 -5.90 11.86
CA ASN A 120 21.84 -6.71 12.01
C ASN A 120 21.31 -7.33 10.71
N TYR A 121 21.46 -6.66 9.56
CA TYR A 121 21.02 -7.20 8.26
C TYR A 121 22.06 -8.14 7.64
N VAL A 122 23.35 -7.84 7.80
CA VAL A 122 24.47 -8.52 7.13
C VAL A 122 25.07 -9.65 8.00
N HIS A 123 24.68 -9.78 9.28
CA HIS A 123 25.21 -10.84 10.15
C HIS A 123 24.56 -12.20 10.02
N THR A 124 23.38 -12.31 9.39
CA THR A 124 22.95 -13.64 9.01
C THR A 124 23.89 -14.13 7.92
N LYS A 125 24.20 -15.42 7.94
CA LYS A 125 24.97 -16.09 6.91
C LYS A 125 24.07 -16.70 5.83
N PHE A 126 22.80 -16.28 5.82
CA PHE A 126 21.72 -16.76 4.97
C PHE A 126 21.37 -15.66 3.98
N THR A 127 21.65 -15.88 2.70
CA THR A 127 21.53 -14.88 1.62
C THR A 127 20.09 -14.38 1.44
N ASP A 128 19.11 -15.27 1.63
CA ASP A 128 17.69 -14.94 1.64
C ASP A 128 17.30 -14.05 2.84
N ASP A 129 17.71 -14.40 4.06
CA ASP A 129 17.46 -13.60 5.26
C ASP A 129 17.92 -12.15 5.07
N GLN A 130 19.13 -11.95 4.54
CA GLN A 130 19.65 -10.60 4.26
C GLN A 130 18.81 -9.88 3.20
N ALA A 131 18.46 -10.58 2.12
CA ALA A 131 17.74 -9.99 1.01
C ALA A 131 16.28 -9.63 1.37
N TRP A 132 15.64 -10.35 2.30
CA TRP A 132 14.33 -9.93 2.84
C TRP A 132 14.39 -8.54 3.47
N TRP A 133 15.44 -8.25 4.23
CA TRP A 133 15.64 -6.94 4.82
C TRP A 133 15.93 -5.85 3.79
N ALA A 134 16.83 -6.12 2.84
CA ALA A 134 17.15 -5.17 1.79
C ALA A 134 15.91 -4.80 0.98
N ASN A 135 15.07 -5.79 0.66
CA ASN A 135 13.83 -5.58 -0.09
C ASN A 135 12.78 -4.79 0.70
N GLY A 136 12.59 -5.10 1.99
CA GLY A 136 11.74 -4.29 2.86
C GLY A 136 12.24 -2.84 2.96
N ALA A 137 13.55 -2.63 3.12
CA ALA A 137 14.17 -1.32 3.22
C ALA A 137 14.00 -0.50 1.93
N LEU A 138 14.26 -1.10 0.76
CA LEU A 138 14.06 -0.42 -0.53
C LEU A 138 12.59 -0.07 -0.76
N ARG A 139 11.65 -0.95 -0.40
CA ARG A 139 10.22 -0.66 -0.56
C ARG A 139 9.73 0.43 0.37
N LEU A 140 10.22 0.44 1.61
CA LEU A 140 9.96 1.55 2.51
C LEU A 140 10.54 2.85 1.95
N GLU A 141 11.78 2.83 1.44
CA GLU A 141 12.42 4.01 0.85
C GLU A 141 11.65 4.55 -0.36
N GLN A 142 11.08 3.68 -1.21
CA GLN A 142 10.20 4.13 -2.30
C GLN A 142 8.98 4.90 -1.78
N TYR A 143 8.35 4.41 -0.70
CA TYR A 143 7.23 5.12 -0.06
C TYR A 143 7.69 6.45 0.55
N ILE A 144 8.77 6.44 1.33
CA ILE A 144 9.35 7.62 1.99
C ILE A 144 9.65 8.73 0.97
N ARG A 145 10.22 8.38 -0.18
CA ARG A 145 10.47 9.33 -1.28
C ARG A 145 9.19 9.89 -1.87
N SER A 146 8.16 9.07 -2.03
CA SER A 146 6.86 9.51 -2.57
C SER A 146 6.20 10.61 -1.73
N ILE A 147 6.56 10.71 -0.45
CA ILE A 147 6.07 11.74 0.48
C ILE A 147 7.11 12.81 0.83
N GLY A 148 8.29 12.80 0.19
CA GLY A 148 9.33 13.83 0.31
C GLY A 148 10.29 13.73 1.50
N ASP A 149 10.49 12.53 2.09
CA ASP A 149 11.25 12.32 3.34
C ASP A 149 12.47 11.36 3.19
N ALA A 150 13.02 11.29 1.98
CA ALA A 150 14.05 10.32 1.55
C ALA A 150 15.22 10.12 2.55
N THR A 151 15.72 8.89 2.68
CA THR A 151 16.88 8.55 3.52
C THR A 151 17.92 7.75 2.75
N GLN A 152 19.18 8.18 2.81
CA GLN A 152 20.28 7.47 2.15
C GLN A 152 20.70 6.21 2.92
N GLU A 153 20.37 6.13 4.21
CA GLU A 153 20.71 5.03 5.11
C GLU A 153 20.09 3.70 4.65
N LEU A 154 18.83 3.70 4.22
CA LEU A 154 18.14 2.51 3.72
C LEU A 154 18.75 2.02 2.39
N ILE A 155 19.10 2.96 1.49
CA ILE A 155 19.80 2.66 0.24
C ILE A 155 21.18 2.07 0.53
N ASN A 156 21.96 2.67 1.43
CA ASN A 156 23.29 2.17 1.77
C ASN A 156 23.24 0.78 2.41
N ALA A 157 22.24 0.51 3.25
CA ALA A 157 22.04 -0.80 3.85
C ALA A 157 21.68 -1.87 2.80
N ALA A 158 20.78 -1.55 1.87
CA ALA A 158 20.46 -2.46 0.77
C ALA A 158 21.68 -2.69 -0.15
N GLN A 159 22.50 -1.67 -0.40
CA GLN A 159 23.74 -1.83 -1.17
C GLN A 159 24.75 -2.74 -0.45
N ALA A 160 24.86 -2.65 0.87
CA ALA A 160 25.73 -3.52 1.65
C ALA A 160 25.30 -4.99 1.54
N VAL A 161 23.98 -5.27 1.56
CA VAL A 161 23.45 -6.62 1.34
C VAL A 161 23.72 -7.11 -0.07
N ILE A 162 23.53 -6.28 -1.11
CA ILE A 162 23.88 -6.65 -2.49
C ILE A 162 25.35 -7.05 -2.56
N ASN A 163 26.24 -6.21 -2.02
CA ASN A 163 27.69 -6.45 -2.06
C ASN A 163 28.07 -7.74 -1.30
N ASP A 164 27.45 -8.01 -0.15
CA ASP A 164 27.71 -9.23 0.62
C ASP A 164 27.19 -10.47 -0.12
N ASN A 165 25.96 -10.43 -0.66
CA ASN A 165 25.41 -11.55 -1.42
C ASN A 165 26.26 -11.89 -2.65
N VAL A 166 26.61 -10.91 -3.49
CA VAL A 166 27.41 -11.16 -4.72
C VAL A 166 28.85 -11.58 -4.43
N ALA A 167 29.42 -11.16 -3.29
CA ALA A 167 30.74 -11.61 -2.86
C ALA A 167 30.81 -13.11 -2.58
N HIS A 168 29.65 -13.77 -2.36
CA HIS A 168 29.54 -15.21 -2.13
C HIS A 168 28.97 -15.97 -3.35
N GLU A 169 28.81 -15.31 -4.49
CA GLU A 169 28.51 -16.00 -5.75
C GLU A 169 29.72 -16.83 -6.21
N THR A 170 29.47 -18.01 -6.77
CA THR A 170 30.54 -18.87 -7.32
C THR A 170 30.20 -19.36 -8.72
N GLU A 171 31.23 -19.62 -9.53
CA GLU A 171 31.09 -20.17 -10.89
C GLU A 171 30.58 -21.63 -10.92
N GLU A 172 30.57 -22.31 -9.78
CA GLU A 172 30.06 -23.68 -9.67
C GLU A 172 28.60 -23.75 -10.14
N CYS A 173 28.30 -24.73 -10.98
CA CYS A 173 27.00 -24.84 -11.66
C CYS A 173 26.65 -23.63 -12.56
N GLY A 174 27.66 -22.92 -13.06
CA GLY A 174 27.50 -21.81 -14.01
C GLY A 174 27.14 -20.47 -13.37
N GLY A 175 27.21 -20.34 -12.04
CA GLY A 175 26.87 -19.12 -11.31
C GLY A 175 25.91 -19.37 -10.14
N GLY A 176 25.27 -18.31 -9.66
CA GLY A 176 24.19 -18.40 -8.69
C GLY A 176 24.65 -18.38 -7.23
N LEU A 177 23.76 -17.87 -6.38
CA LEU A 177 24.01 -17.60 -4.98
C LEU A 177 23.71 -18.82 -4.12
N TYR A 178 24.61 -19.10 -3.18
CA TYR A 178 24.38 -20.07 -2.12
C TYR A 178 23.30 -19.58 -1.15
N TRP A 179 22.51 -20.50 -0.61
CA TRP A 179 21.56 -20.17 0.45
C TRP A 179 22.27 -19.75 1.74
N TYR A 180 23.32 -20.49 2.13
CA TYR A 180 24.11 -20.21 3.32
C TYR A 180 25.61 -20.33 3.07
N TYR A 181 26.39 -19.35 3.53
CA TYR A 181 27.83 -19.24 3.28
C TYR A 181 28.67 -19.18 4.57
N GLY A 182 28.09 -19.47 5.73
CA GLY A 182 28.70 -19.23 7.05
C GLY A 182 29.84 -20.17 7.50
N LYS A 183 30.29 -21.10 6.65
CA LYS A 183 31.47 -21.97 6.89
C LYS A 183 32.24 -22.16 5.58
N SER A 184 33.54 -22.44 5.65
CA SER A 184 34.34 -22.86 4.49
C SER A 184 34.90 -24.27 4.74
N PRO A 185 34.49 -25.29 3.95
CA PRO A 185 33.47 -25.21 2.90
C PRO A 185 32.07 -24.90 3.48
N PRO A 186 31.15 -24.34 2.68
CA PRO A 186 29.76 -24.11 3.07
C PRO A 186 29.15 -25.37 3.69
N SER A 187 28.39 -25.23 4.78
CA SER A 187 27.72 -26.38 5.41
C SER A 187 26.48 -26.84 4.62
N THR A 188 26.08 -26.08 3.61
CA THR A 188 25.08 -26.47 2.61
C THR A 188 25.73 -26.39 1.23
N THR A 189 25.28 -27.25 0.34
CA THR A 189 25.61 -27.23 -1.08
C THR A 189 24.45 -26.66 -1.91
N ASP A 190 23.46 -26.04 -1.25
CA ASP A 190 22.23 -25.59 -1.87
C ASP A 190 22.36 -24.16 -2.40
N LYS A 191 22.12 -24.01 -3.70
CA LYS A 191 21.79 -22.74 -4.36
C LYS A 191 20.28 -22.70 -4.57
N THR A 192 19.58 -21.89 -3.78
CA THR A 192 18.11 -21.89 -3.76
C THR A 192 17.55 -20.83 -4.68
N THR A 193 16.37 -21.10 -5.24
CA THR A 193 15.62 -20.13 -6.06
C THR A 193 15.34 -18.88 -5.25
N ILE A 194 14.89 -19.00 -3.99
CA ILE A 194 14.56 -17.85 -3.16
C ILE A 194 15.71 -16.86 -2.97
N SER A 195 16.92 -17.33 -2.64
CA SER A 195 18.09 -16.47 -2.42
C SER A 195 18.44 -15.66 -3.67
N ASN A 196 18.31 -16.29 -4.83
CA ASN A 196 18.58 -15.67 -6.12
C ASN A 196 17.47 -14.69 -6.52
N VAL A 197 16.19 -15.07 -6.45
CA VAL A 197 15.08 -14.17 -6.86
C VAL A 197 14.92 -12.96 -5.95
N LEU A 198 15.20 -13.10 -4.64
CA LEU A 198 15.23 -11.95 -3.74
C LEU A 198 16.35 -10.98 -4.12
N THR A 199 17.54 -11.49 -4.45
CA THR A 199 18.68 -10.65 -4.85
C THR A 199 18.43 -9.96 -6.19
N ILE A 200 17.85 -10.65 -7.17
CA ILE A 200 17.39 -10.05 -8.44
C ILE A 200 16.44 -8.87 -8.15
N TYR A 201 15.45 -9.08 -7.29
CA TYR A 201 14.50 -8.03 -6.94
C TYR A 201 15.18 -6.85 -6.21
N THR A 202 16.12 -7.12 -5.30
CA THR A 202 16.90 -6.07 -4.62
C THR A 202 17.66 -5.22 -5.61
N MET A 203 18.43 -5.84 -6.51
CA MET A 203 19.24 -5.15 -7.51
C MET A 203 18.40 -4.37 -8.53
N ALA A 204 17.36 -5.00 -9.08
CA ALA A 204 16.47 -4.35 -10.05
C ALA A 204 15.70 -3.17 -9.42
N THR A 205 15.30 -3.30 -8.15
CA THR A 205 14.67 -2.19 -7.41
C THR A 205 15.69 -1.09 -7.10
N MET A 206 16.91 -1.45 -6.68
CA MET A 206 18.00 -0.51 -6.42
C MET A 206 18.33 0.35 -7.64
N TYR A 207 18.28 -0.23 -8.84
CA TYR A 207 18.49 0.49 -10.10
C TYR A 207 17.56 1.70 -10.27
N SER A 208 16.32 1.64 -9.76
CA SER A 208 15.38 2.77 -9.81
C SER A 208 15.82 3.99 -8.99
N PHE A 209 16.78 3.81 -8.07
CA PHE A 209 17.32 4.88 -7.23
C PHE A 209 18.68 5.37 -7.71
N THR A 210 19.55 4.45 -8.15
CA THR A 210 20.95 4.75 -8.45
C THR A 210 21.22 4.90 -9.95
N HIS A 211 20.39 4.28 -10.79
CA HIS A 211 20.63 4.10 -12.23
C HIS A 211 22.00 3.48 -12.55
N ASP A 212 22.59 2.73 -11.61
CA ASP A 212 23.87 2.07 -11.81
C ASP A 212 23.69 0.80 -12.68
N PRO A 213 24.19 0.78 -13.93
CA PRO A 213 23.99 -0.34 -14.84
C PRO A 213 24.61 -1.65 -14.34
N THR A 214 25.59 -1.61 -13.43
CA THR A 214 26.21 -2.81 -12.86
C THR A 214 25.22 -3.64 -12.02
N LEU A 215 24.15 -3.02 -11.52
CA LEU A 215 23.06 -3.72 -10.84
C LEU A 215 22.25 -4.62 -11.79
N LEU A 216 22.23 -4.31 -13.09
CA LEU A 216 21.51 -5.10 -14.08
C LEU A 216 22.44 -6.11 -14.77
N GLN A 217 23.66 -5.70 -15.12
CA GLN A 217 24.66 -6.49 -15.84
C GLN A 217 26.03 -6.27 -15.17
N GLY A 218 26.41 -7.19 -14.27
CA GLY A 218 27.41 -6.94 -13.22
C GLY A 218 28.86 -7.27 -13.57
N GLY A 219 29.15 -7.65 -14.82
CA GLY A 219 30.52 -7.96 -15.24
C GLY A 219 31.05 -9.25 -14.60
N ALA A 220 32.02 -9.14 -13.69
CA ALA A 220 32.68 -10.30 -13.05
C ALA A 220 31.86 -10.95 -11.90
N HIS A 221 30.86 -10.25 -11.38
CA HIS A 221 29.90 -10.73 -10.39
C HIS A 221 28.50 -10.51 -10.97
N GLY A 222 27.60 -11.48 -10.94
CA GLY A 222 26.35 -11.43 -11.70
C GLY A 222 25.45 -10.25 -11.32
N GLY A 223 24.93 -9.52 -12.32
CA GLY A 223 23.85 -8.54 -12.14
C GLY A 223 22.48 -9.21 -12.11
N ALA A 224 21.42 -8.44 -11.87
CA ALA A 224 20.04 -8.98 -11.79
C ALA A 224 19.62 -9.80 -13.03
N ILE A 225 20.03 -9.37 -14.23
CA ILE A 225 19.73 -10.07 -15.48
C ILE A 225 20.57 -11.36 -15.59
N ASP A 226 21.82 -11.32 -15.14
CA ASP A 226 22.73 -12.47 -15.19
C ASP A 226 22.23 -13.59 -14.27
N ILE A 227 21.85 -13.25 -13.03
CA ILE A 227 21.28 -14.20 -12.06
C ILE A 227 19.95 -14.77 -12.58
N TYR A 228 19.09 -13.93 -13.17
CA TYR A 228 17.84 -14.41 -13.76
C TYR A 228 18.07 -15.39 -14.91
N ASN A 229 19.00 -15.08 -15.81
CA ASN A 229 19.35 -15.98 -16.91
C ASN A 229 19.97 -17.29 -16.41
N TRP A 230 20.76 -17.23 -15.34
CA TRP A 230 21.31 -18.42 -14.67
C TRP A 230 20.20 -19.33 -14.14
N LEU A 231 19.21 -18.77 -13.42
CA LEU A 231 18.05 -19.52 -12.93
C LEU A 231 17.27 -20.22 -14.05
N VAL A 232 17.14 -19.56 -15.21
CA VAL A 232 16.49 -20.17 -16.38
C VAL A 232 17.36 -21.25 -17.00
N SER A 233 18.67 -21.02 -17.12
CA SER A 233 19.61 -21.97 -17.74
C SER A 233 19.80 -23.27 -16.94
N THR A 234 19.52 -23.23 -15.65
CA THR A 234 19.63 -24.38 -14.73
C THR A 234 18.32 -25.15 -14.58
N ASP A 235 17.25 -24.75 -15.28
CA ASP A 235 15.89 -25.28 -15.13
C ASP A 235 15.30 -25.12 -13.71
N LEU A 236 15.89 -24.25 -12.87
CA LEU A 236 15.24 -23.78 -11.64
C LEU A 236 13.99 -22.96 -11.98
N LEU A 237 14.03 -22.24 -13.10
CA LEU A 237 12.94 -21.44 -13.66
C LEU A 237 12.64 -21.86 -15.10
N ASN A 238 11.39 -22.20 -15.40
CA ASN A 238 10.95 -22.51 -16.76
C ASN A 238 9.98 -21.44 -17.29
N ASN A 239 10.49 -20.53 -18.12
CA ASN A 239 9.71 -19.39 -18.63
C ASN A 239 8.54 -19.80 -19.56
N GLN A 240 8.59 -21.00 -20.14
CA GLN A 240 7.56 -21.48 -21.06
C GLN A 240 6.37 -22.08 -20.32
N THR A 241 6.63 -22.84 -19.24
CA THR A 241 5.58 -23.53 -18.46
C THR A 241 5.17 -22.76 -17.21
N GLY A 242 6.00 -21.82 -16.76
CA GLY A 242 5.85 -21.15 -15.47
C GLY A 242 6.15 -22.05 -14.28
N TYR A 243 6.77 -23.22 -14.50
CA TYR A 243 7.17 -24.10 -13.40
C TYR A 243 8.48 -23.61 -12.78
N GLN A 244 8.62 -23.73 -11.46
CA GLN A 244 9.87 -23.48 -10.75
C GLN A 244 10.22 -24.64 -9.80
N ARG A 245 11.51 -24.75 -9.45
CA ARG A 245 12.03 -25.64 -8.41
C ARG A 245 12.69 -24.83 -7.32
N ASP A 246 12.80 -25.43 -6.14
CA ASP A 246 13.28 -24.74 -4.95
C ASP A 246 14.82 -24.67 -4.88
N THR A 247 15.51 -25.74 -5.25
CA THR A 247 16.95 -25.85 -4.97
C THR A 247 17.74 -26.50 -6.10
N LEU A 248 18.95 -25.99 -6.34
CA LEU A 248 20.03 -26.67 -7.05
C LEU A 248 21.10 -27.07 -6.04
N ASP A 249 21.20 -28.37 -5.76
CA ASP A 249 22.27 -28.91 -4.92
C ASP A 249 23.55 -29.05 -5.76
N THR A 250 24.67 -28.53 -5.27
CA THR A 250 26.01 -28.60 -5.88
C THR A 250 26.88 -29.76 -5.36
N ALA A 251 26.35 -30.59 -4.45
CA ALA A 251 27.12 -31.63 -3.76
C ALA A 251 27.93 -32.51 -4.71
N ASN A 252 29.21 -32.70 -4.37
CA ASN A 252 30.18 -33.47 -5.16
C ASN A 252 30.35 -32.96 -6.61
N GLY A 253 30.14 -31.67 -6.84
CA GLY A 253 30.19 -31.05 -8.17
C GLY A 253 29.06 -31.50 -9.09
N GLN A 254 28.02 -32.16 -8.56
CA GLN A 254 26.83 -32.54 -9.30
C GLN A 254 25.81 -31.42 -9.12
N CYS A 255 25.39 -30.78 -10.20
CA CYS A 255 24.37 -29.72 -10.18
C CYS A 255 22.98 -30.35 -10.30
N GLN A 256 22.42 -30.80 -9.18
CA GLN A 256 21.17 -31.57 -9.14
C GLN A 256 19.99 -30.73 -8.65
N LEU A 257 18.94 -30.66 -9.46
CA LEU A 257 17.69 -30.04 -9.07
C LEU A 257 16.98 -30.84 -7.98
N ARG A 258 16.53 -30.15 -6.93
CA ARG A 258 15.80 -30.70 -5.78
C ARG A 258 14.66 -29.78 -5.35
N GLY A 259 13.77 -30.33 -4.54
CA GLY A 259 12.61 -29.63 -4.02
C GLY A 259 11.48 -29.44 -5.06
N GLY A 260 10.30 -29.14 -4.53
CA GLY A 260 9.12 -28.75 -5.30
C GLY A 260 8.88 -27.25 -5.18
N SER A 261 7.97 -26.74 -5.98
CA SER A 261 7.65 -25.31 -5.99
C SER A 261 6.99 -24.88 -4.67
N LEU A 262 7.29 -23.67 -4.20
CA LEU A 262 6.71 -23.06 -3.00
C LEU A 262 6.06 -21.71 -3.35
N THR A 263 4.92 -21.36 -2.73
CA THR A 263 4.15 -20.18 -3.18
C THR A 263 4.93 -18.87 -3.06
N TYR A 264 5.72 -18.71 -2.01
CA TYR A 264 6.46 -17.48 -1.77
C TYR A 264 7.50 -17.15 -2.85
N GLU A 265 8.17 -18.14 -3.44
CA GLU A 265 9.17 -17.88 -4.47
C GLU A 265 8.49 -17.39 -5.75
N TYR A 266 7.29 -17.88 -6.08
CA TYR A 266 6.50 -17.30 -7.17
C TYR A 266 6.15 -15.83 -6.89
N GLY A 267 5.77 -15.53 -5.65
CA GLY A 267 5.44 -14.18 -5.21
C GLY A 267 6.61 -13.22 -5.37
N VAL A 268 7.81 -13.63 -4.98
CA VAL A 268 9.03 -12.82 -5.10
C VAL A 268 9.49 -12.75 -6.55
N LEU A 269 9.52 -13.87 -7.28
CA LEU A 269 9.93 -13.92 -8.69
C LEU A 269 9.11 -12.95 -9.54
N VAL A 270 7.81 -12.89 -9.32
CA VAL A 270 6.92 -11.98 -10.06
C VAL A 270 7.24 -10.53 -9.76
N GLN A 271 7.57 -10.19 -8.51
CA GLN A 271 8.02 -8.84 -8.18
C GLN A 271 9.39 -8.53 -8.79
N ALA A 272 10.31 -9.50 -8.81
CA ALA A 272 11.60 -9.40 -9.48
C ALA A 272 11.46 -9.12 -10.98
N LEU A 273 10.58 -9.85 -11.66
CA LEU A 273 10.28 -9.69 -13.08
C LEU A 273 9.60 -8.36 -13.40
N ILE A 274 8.71 -7.87 -12.53
CA ILE A 274 8.13 -6.54 -12.66
C ILE A 274 9.21 -5.48 -12.49
N ALA A 275 10.09 -5.61 -11.49
CA ALA A 275 11.20 -4.68 -11.30
C ALA A 275 12.18 -4.68 -12.48
N LEU A 276 12.49 -5.84 -13.06
CA LEU A 276 13.28 -5.95 -14.29
C LEU A 276 12.58 -5.31 -15.48
N THR A 277 11.25 -5.47 -15.61
CA THR A 277 10.47 -4.77 -16.64
C THR A 277 10.61 -3.25 -16.50
N ASP A 278 10.50 -2.75 -15.27
CA ASP A 278 10.57 -1.32 -14.98
C ASP A 278 12.00 -0.76 -15.20
N ALA A 279 13.02 -1.52 -14.83
CA ALA A 279 14.43 -1.13 -14.97
C ALA A 279 14.93 -1.16 -16.43
N THR A 280 14.44 -2.10 -17.24
CA THR A 280 14.96 -2.34 -18.61
C THR A 280 14.01 -1.90 -19.72
N GLY A 281 12.72 -1.70 -19.42
CA GLY A 281 11.66 -1.54 -20.41
C GLY A 281 11.28 -2.82 -21.16
N ASN A 282 11.93 -3.97 -20.90
CA ASN A 282 11.68 -5.21 -21.62
C ASN A 282 10.41 -5.92 -21.12
N GLN A 283 9.36 -5.89 -21.94
CA GLN A 283 8.05 -6.48 -21.63
C GLN A 283 8.02 -8.01 -21.58
N GLN A 284 9.09 -8.69 -22.03
CA GLN A 284 9.19 -10.15 -21.89
C GLN A 284 9.15 -10.58 -20.41
N TYR A 285 9.77 -9.80 -19.51
CA TYR A 285 9.72 -10.12 -18.08
C TYR A 285 8.29 -10.07 -17.51
N MET A 286 7.46 -9.11 -17.94
CA MET A 286 6.04 -9.06 -17.58
C MET A 286 5.26 -10.26 -18.14
N THR A 287 5.60 -10.70 -19.36
CA THR A 287 5.01 -11.91 -19.97
C THR A 287 5.37 -13.17 -19.16
N HIS A 288 6.62 -13.28 -18.73
CA HIS A 288 7.05 -14.36 -17.85
C HIS A 288 6.33 -14.27 -16.50
N ALA A 289 6.20 -13.09 -15.89
CA ALA A 289 5.50 -12.90 -14.62
C ALA A 289 4.05 -13.42 -14.67
N MET A 290 3.32 -13.13 -15.74
CA MET A 290 1.98 -13.68 -15.96
C MET A 290 1.98 -15.20 -16.14
N THR A 291 2.99 -15.76 -16.81
CA THR A 291 3.13 -17.21 -17.01
C THR A 291 3.35 -17.93 -15.68
N TYR A 292 4.26 -17.43 -14.84
CA TYR A 292 4.51 -17.96 -13.50
C TYR A 292 3.28 -17.85 -12.58
N ILE A 293 2.59 -16.70 -12.53
CA ILE A 293 1.39 -16.57 -11.68
C ILE A 293 0.26 -17.49 -12.13
N ARG A 294 0.03 -17.66 -13.44
CA ARG A 294 -1.00 -18.59 -13.92
C ARG A 294 -0.69 -20.03 -13.53
N ASN A 295 0.57 -20.44 -13.65
CA ASN A 295 1.03 -21.74 -13.19
C ASN A 295 0.80 -21.91 -11.67
N ALA A 296 1.23 -20.93 -10.88
CA ALA A 296 1.07 -20.93 -9.43
C ALA A 296 -0.40 -20.97 -8.98
N ILE A 297 -1.27 -20.15 -9.59
CA ILE A 297 -2.72 -20.16 -9.29
C ILE A 297 -3.30 -21.55 -9.56
N ASN A 298 -2.95 -22.18 -10.68
CA ASN A 298 -3.43 -23.53 -11.00
C ASN A 298 -2.93 -24.59 -10.02
N GLN A 299 -1.71 -24.46 -9.51
CA GLN A 299 -1.09 -25.43 -8.60
C GLN A 299 -1.52 -25.25 -7.14
N PHE A 300 -1.66 -24.00 -6.68
CA PHE A 300 -1.77 -23.66 -5.26
C PHE A 300 -3.12 -23.08 -4.86
N THR A 301 -4.13 -23.08 -5.73
CA THR A 301 -5.49 -22.66 -5.34
C THR A 301 -6.45 -23.83 -5.21
N ARG A 302 -7.36 -23.72 -4.23
CA ARG A 302 -8.55 -24.55 -4.08
C ARG A 302 -9.74 -23.64 -3.85
N ASN A 303 -10.71 -23.67 -4.75
CA ASN A 303 -11.81 -22.70 -4.76
C ASN A 303 -11.31 -21.24 -4.72
N ASN A 304 -10.27 -20.95 -5.51
CA ASN A 304 -9.57 -19.66 -5.56
C ASN A 304 -8.87 -19.22 -4.25
N ILE A 305 -8.79 -20.09 -3.25
CA ILE A 305 -8.07 -19.81 -2.00
C ILE A 305 -6.68 -20.43 -2.08
N ILE A 306 -5.64 -19.66 -1.75
CA ILE A 306 -4.26 -20.15 -1.75
C ILE A 306 -4.02 -21.16 -0.62
N PHE A 307 -3.27 -22.21 -0.95
CA PHE A 307 -2.97 -23.36 -0.11
C PHE A 307 -1.51 -23.79 -0.31
N GLU A 308 -0.85 -24.24 0.76
CA GLU A 308 0.49 -24.84 0.78
C GLU A 308 0.39 -26.36 0.93
N GLY A 309 1.28 -27.13 0.31
CA GLY A 309 1.23 -28.61 0.38
C GLY A 309 1.10 -29.19 1.81
N CYS A 310 1.64 -28.50 2.80
CA CYS A 310 1.60 -28.87 4.22
C CYS A 310 0.28 -28.55 4.95
N ASP A 311 -0.62 -27.77 4.35
CA ASP A 311 -1.86 -27.30 4.97
C ASP A 311 -2.84 -28.46 5.20
N ASP A 312 -2.89 -29.46 4.31
CA ASP A 312 -3.82 -30.61 4.37
C ASP A 312 -3.51 -31.52 5.54
N THR A 313 -2.22 -31.71 5.79
CA THR A 313 -1.71 -32.58 6.84
C THR A 313 -1.54 -31.84 8.15
N ASN A 314 -1.74 -30.52 8.16
CA ASN A 314 -1.47 -29.67 9.30
C ASN A 314 -0.03 -29.82 9.82
N THR A 315 0.94 -29.84 8.89
CA THR A 315 2.36 -30.04 9.20
C THR A 315 3.23 -28.87 8.74
N CYS A 316 2.62 -27.71 8.49
CA CYS A 316 3.37 -26.54 8.06
C CYS A 316 4.35 -26.10 9.15
N THR A 317 5.59 -25.87 8.75
CA THR A 317 6.58 -25.25 9.63
C THR A 317 6.26 -23.77 9.85
N GLY A 318 6.90 -23.16 10.86
CA GLY A 318 6.78 -21.72 11.12
C GLY A 318 7.19 -20.82 9.95
N ASP A 319 7.98 -21.33 9.01
CA ASP A 319 8.32 -20.59 7.79
C ASP A 319 7.24 -20.79 6.72
N GLN A 320 6.76 -22.02 6.52
CA GLN A 320 5.74 -22.34 5.50
C GLN A 320 4.41 -21.62 5.74
N ILE A 321 4.05 -21.34 7.00
CA ILE A 321 2.86 -20.53 7.31
C ILE A 321 2.97 -19.08 6.79
N ALA A 322 4.18 -18.55 6.58
CA ALA A 322 4.42 -17.22 6.04
C ALA A 322 4.20 -17.13 4.52
N PHE A 323 4.42 -18.23 3.81
CA PHE A 323 4.67 -18.23 2.37
C PHE A 323 3.50 -17.67 1.56
N ARG A 324 2.28 -18.04 1.93
CA ARG A 324 1.05 -17.54 1.31
C ARG A 324 0.91 -16.03 1.43
N GLY A 325 1.29 -15.49 2.59
CA GLY A 325 1.33 -14.05 2.85
C GLY A 325 2.24 -13.32 1.87
N ILE A 326 3.42 -13.87 1.62
CA ILE A 326 4.40 -13.33 0.67
C ILE A 326 3.89 -13.45 -0.76
N PHE A 327 3.21 -14.55 -1.10
CA PHE A 327 2.63 -14.74 -2.43
C PHE A 327 1.66 -13.60 -2.81
N TYR A 328 0.87 -13.10 -1.85
CA TYR A 328 -0.02 -11.96 -2.08
C TYR A 328 0.70 -10.66 -2.43
N LEU A 329 1.95 -10.44 -2.02
CA LEU A 329 2.74 -9.28 -2.44
C LEU A 329 2.93 -9.28 -3.97
N GLY A 330 3.28 -10.45 -4.53
CA GLY A 330 3.42 -10.66 -5.97
C GLY A 330 2.09 -10.51 -6.71
N LEU A 331 1.03 -11.15 -6.22
CA LEU A 331 -0.31 -11.03 -6.81
C LEU A 331 -0.80 -9.57 -6.82
N ALA A 332 -0.65 -8.86 -5.70
CA ALA A 332 -1.07 -7.47 -5.58
C ALA A 332 -0.37 -6.56 -6.61
N ARG A 333 0.95 -6.73 -6.75
CA ARG A 333 1.75 -5.92 -7.68
C ARG A 333 1.46 -6.26 -9.13
N LEU A 334 1.26 -7.54 -9.47
CA LEU A 334 0.89 -7.93 -10.82
C LEU A 334 -0.52 -7.47 -11.18
N TYR A 335 -1.48 -7.58 -10.25
CA TYR A 335 -2.84 -7.08 -10.44
C TYR A 335 -2.87 -5.56 -10.65
N GLU A 336 -2.05 -4.80 -9.94
CA GLU A 336 -1.92 -3.36 -10.15
C GLU A 336 -1.48 -3.00 -11.58
N ARG A 337 -0.72 -3.88 -12.25
CA ARG A 337 -0.22 -3.67 -13.61
C ARG A 337 -1.15 -4.20 -14.70
N THR A 338 -1.95 -5.22 -14.39
CA THR A 338 -2.67 -6.01 -15.39
C THR A 338 -4.18 -5.93 -15.25
N HIS A 339 -4.66 -5.68 -14.03
CA HIS A 339 -6.08 -5.79 -13.67
C HIS A 339 -6.69 -7.14 -14.04
N ASP A 340 -5.89 -8.21 -14.03
CA ASP A 340 -6.33 -9.56 -14.41
C ASP A 340 -7.35 -10.10 -13.39
N ASP A 341 -8.52 -10.51 -13.90
CA ASP A 341 -9.65 -10.97 -13.08
C ASP A 341 -9.35 -12.25 -12.30
N ALA A 342 -8.52 -13.16 -12.84
CA ALA A 342 -8.18 -14.39 -12.14
C ALA A 342 -7.34 -14.08 -10.88
N ILE A 343 -6.44 -13.11 -10.98
CA ILE A 343 -5.68 -12.63 -9.82
C ILE A 343 -6.62 -11.97 -8.80
N ALA A 344 -7.54 -11.12 -9.25
CA ALA A 344 -8.52 -10.48 -8.37
C ALA A 344 -9.37 -11.50 -7.62
N GLN A 345 -9.87 -12.53 -8.32
CA GLN A 345 -10.69 -13.59 -7.72
C GLN A 345 -9.94 -14.37 -6.63
N VAL A 346 -8.65 -14.63 -6.83
CA VAL A 346 -7.82 -15.32 -5.84
C VAL A 346 -7.62 -14.45 -4.59
N ILE A 347 -7.31 -13.17 -4.77
CA ILE A 347 -7.17 -12.21 -3.66
C ILE A 347 -8.50 -12.08 -2.90
N GLU A 348 -9.61 -11.92 -3.62
CA GLU A 348 -10.96 -11.76 -3.04
C GLU A 348 -11.39 -13.00 -2.25
N ALA A 349 -11.29 -14.20 -2.84
CA ALA A 349 -11.68 -15.44 -2.20
C ALA A 349 -10.86 -15.70 -0.93
N SER A 350 -9.54 -15.46 -1.01
CA SER A 350 -8.65 -15.62 0.13
C SER A 350 -8.92 -14.59 1.23
N TYR A 351 -9.20 -13.34 0.86
CA TYR A 351 -9.56 -12.28 1.81
C TYR A 351 -10.88 -12.59 2.53
N LEU A 352 -11.90 -13.06 1.81
CA LEU A 352 -13.16 -13.49 2.42
C LEU A 352 -12.97 -14.69 3.35
N ALA A 353 -12.11 -15.64 2.98
CA ALA A 353 -11.77 -16.77 3.83
C ALA A 353 -11.09 -16.31 5.14
N MET A 354 -10.15 -15.36 5.07
CA MET A 354 -9.54 -14.72 6.24
C MET A 354 -10.59 -14.06 7.15
N LEU A 355 -11.52 -13.28 6.59
CA LEU A 355 -12.57 -12.61 7.38
C LEU A 355 -13.52 -13.59 8.07
N SER A 356 -13.84 -14.71 7.43
CA SER A 356 -14.77 -15.72 7.96
C SER A 356 -14.28 -16.43 9.23
N ARG A 357 -12.99 -16.30 9.57
CA ARG A 357 -12.33 -17.02 10.66
C ARG A 357 -11.90 -16.13 11.83
N LYS A 358 -12.53 -14.98 12.01
CA LYS A 358 -12.26 -14.06 13.13
C LYS A 358 -12.25 -14.80 14.49
N VAL A 359 -11.10 -14.85 15.16
CA VAL A 359 -10.96 -15.41 16.51
C VAL A 359 -10.89 -14.27 17.52
N GLY A 360 -11.96 -14.07 18.29
CA GLY A 360 -12.08 -12.95 19.24
C GLY A 360 -12.06 -11.58 18.55
N ASN A 361 -11.15 -10.69 18.96
CA ASN A 361 -10.94 -9.38 18.34
C ASN A 361 -9.86 -9.37 17.24
N ARG A 362 -9.32 -10.53 16.84
CA ARG A 362 -8.23 -10.63 15.86
C ARG A 362 -8.70 -11.23 14.53
N TYR A 363 -8.04 -10.84 13.44
CA TYR A 363 -8.20 -11.41 12.10
C TYR A 363 -6.97 -12.23 11.73
N PRO A 364 -6.74 -13.42 12.33
CA PRO A 364 -5.62 -14.25 11.89
C PRO A 364 -5.98 -14.94 10.58
N LEU A 365 -5.06 -14.91 9.62
CA LEU A 365 -4.95 -15.78 8.45
C LEU A 365 -4.62 -17.20 8.95
N SER A 366 -5.50 -17.81 9.75
CA SER A 366 -5.55 -19.25 9.87
C SER A 366 -6.21 -19.81 8.61
N LEU A 367 -5.60 -19.55 7.45
CA LEU A 367 -5.85 -20.37 6.28
C LEU A 367 -5.38 -21.79 6.66
N ILE A 368 -6.38 -22.66 6.83
CA ILE A 368 -6.31 -24.12 6.74
C ILE A 368 -5.71 -24.87 7.94
N ASN A 369 -5.30 -24.21 9.02
CA ASN A 369 -5.06 -24.94 10.27
C ASN A 369 -6.36 -25.06 11.10
N ASN A 370 -6.88 -26.28 11.22
CA ASN A 370 -7.79 -26.79 12.27
C ASN A 370 -7.59 -26.16 13.65
N ASN A 371 -6.34 -25.86 13.97
CA ASN A 371 -5.94 -25.41 15.28
C ASN A 371 -5.72 -23.90 15.26
N ASN A 372 -6.74 -23.15 15.65
CA ASN A 372 -6.72 -21.69 15.90
C ASN A 372 -5.78 -21.27 17.05
N ASN A 373 -4.72 -22.03 17.32
CA ASN A 373 -3.81 -21.87 18.44
C ASN A 373 -2.41 -21.43 17.96
N PHE A 374 -2.34 -20.49 17.02
CA PHE A 374 -1.07 -19.82 16.77
C PHE A 374 -0.69 -19.01 18.02
N THR A 375 0.46 -19.32 18.59
CA THR A 375 1.01 -18.60 19.73
C THR A 375 2.40 -18.08 19.40
N GLY A 376 2.73 -16.93 19.94
CA GLY A 376 4.07 -16.37 19.85
C GLY A 376 4.53 -16.03 18.43
N LYS A 377 5.75 -16.45 18.06
CA LYS A 377 6.36 -16.23 16.74
C LYS A 377 5.40 -16.52 15.56
N ASP A 378 4.71 -17.66 15.58
CA ASP A 378 3.86 -18.07 14.45
C ASP A 378 2.69 -17.10 14.24
N LEU A 379 2.16 -16.53 15.32
CA LEU A 379 1.10 -15.53 15.22
C LEU A 379 1.58 -14.24 14.53
N ILE A 380 2.82 -13.81 14.81
CA ILE A 380 3.41 -12.63 14.17
C ILE A 380 3.52 -12.87 12.66
N VAL A 381 4.08 -14.03 12.28
CA VAL A 381 4.27 -14.41 10.87
C VAL A 381 2.95 -14.46 10.11
N VAL A 382 1.92 -15.09 10.70
CA VAL A 382 0.57 -15.12 10.13
C VAL A 382 0.01 -13.71 9.97
N THR A 383 0.18 -12.86 10.99
CA THR A 383 -0.36 -11.49 10.95
C THR A 383 0.34 -10.61 9.91
N ILE A 384 1.64 -10.84 9.65
CA ILE A 384 2.34 -10.20 8.53
C ILE A 384 1.70 -10.63 7.20
N GLY A 385 1.40 -11.92 7.06
CA GLY A 385 0.66 -12.42 5.90
C GLY A 385 -0.74 -11.79 5.77
N ASP A 386 -1.44 -11.57 6.88
CA ASP A 386 -2.76 -10.92 6.91
C ASP A 386 -2.67 -9.51 6.33
N LEU A 387 -1.63 -8.77 6.72
CA LEU A 387 -1.40 -7.42 6.23
C LEU A 387 -1.14 -7.42 4.71
N ASN A 388 -0.37 -8.39 4.21
CA ASN A 388 -0.12 -8.52 2.76
C ASN A 388 -1.40 -8.79 1.99
N LEU A 389 -2.23 -9.72 2.45
CA LEU A 389 -3.52 -10.05 1.82
C LEU A 389 -4.50 -8.87 1.89
N ALA A 390 -4.62 -8.22 3.04
CA ALA A 390 -5.49 -7.06 3.19
C ALA A 390 -5.04 -5.89 2.29
N SER A 391 -3.73 -5.66 2.18
CA SER A 391 -3.15 -4.66 1.27
C SER A 391 -3.38 -5.03 -0.20
N ALA A 392 -3.29 -6.30 -0.56
CA ALA A 392 -3.64 -6.80 -1.90
C ALA A 392 -5.12 -6.51 -2.22
N MET A 393 -6.01 -6.79 -1.27
CA MET A 393 -7.44 -6.54 -1.43
C MET A 393 -7.76 -5.04 -1.52
N MET A 394 -7.00 -4.17 -0.85
CA MET A 394 -7.12 -2.72 -1.05
C MET A 394 -6.83 -2.32 -2.50
N LYS A 395 -5.82 -2.92 -3.14
CA LYS A 395 -5.54 -2.68 -4.58
C LYS A 395 -6.67 -3.19 -5.46
N VAL A 396 -7.19 -4.40 -5.20
CA VAL A 396 -8.39 -4.91 -5.89
C VAL A 396 -9.55 -3.94 -5.75
N TYR A 397 -9.82 -3.46 -4.54
CA TYR A 397 -10.87 -2.49 -4.28
C TYR A 397 -10.66 -1.17 -5.04
N LYS A 398 -9.45 -0.62 -4.99
CA LYS A 398 -9.08 0.62 -5.67
C LYS A 398 -9.31 0.54 -7.18
N TYR A 399 -8.89 -0.53 -7.83
CA TYR A 399 -8.94 -0.62 -9.30
C TYR A 399 -10.25 -1.23 -9.85
N LYS A 400 -10.90 -2.14 -9.10
CA LYS A 400 -12.12 -2.83 -9.55
C LYS A 400 -13.42 -2.18 -9.07
N TYR A 401 -13.44 -1.70 -7.82
CA TYR A 401 -14.68 -1.31 -7.15
C TYR A 401 -14.81 0.20 -6.91
N ALA A 402 -13.70 0.93 -6.77
CA ALA A 402 -13.76 2.37 -6.62
C ALA A 402 -14.37 3.00 -7.89
N PRO A 403 -15.31 3.96 -7.75
CA PRO A 403 -15.78 4.69 -8.92
C PRO A 403 -14.57 5.34 -9.62
N PRO A 404 -14.53 5.36 -10.96
CA PRO A 404 -13.46 6.03 -11.67
C PRO A 404 -13.34 7.45 -11.13
N VAL A 405 -12.15 7.80 -10.64
CA VAL A 405 -11.84 9.18 -10.29
C VAL A 405 -12.01 9.96 -11.58
N VAL A 406 -13.02 10.83 -11.64
CA VAL A 406 -13.20 11.73 -12.78
C VAL A 406 -11.91 12.54 -12.88
N PRO A 407 -11.08 12.34 -13.92
CA PRO A 407 -9.85 13.10 -14.07
C PRO A 407 -10.27 14.56 -14.27
N ASN A 408 -9.64 15.49 -13.56
CA ASN A 408 -9.94 16.93 -13.52
C ASN A 408 -11.12 17.38 -12.64
N ILE A 409 -10.85 17.51 -11.34
CA ILE A 409 -11.37 18.66 -10.58
C ILE A 409 -10.43 19.87 -10.73
N ASP A 410 -9.13 19.65 -10.92
CA ASP A 410 -8.16 20.75 -11.02
C ASP A 410 -8.35 21.64 -12.26
N ALA A 411 -8.78 21.12 -13.42
CA ALA A 411 -9.11 21.98 -14.56
C ALA A 411 -10.40 22.81 -14.35
N ALA A 412 -11.32 22.36 -13.48
CA ALA A 412 -12.51 23.15 -13.15
C ALA A 412 -12.21 24.26 -12.14
N VAL A 413 -11.16 24.09 -11.32
CA VAL A 413 -10.71 25.09 -10.35
C VAL A 413 -9.71 26.07 -10.98
N ASN A 414 -8.84 25.61 -11.89
CA ASN A 414 -7.84 26.45 -12.57
C ASN A 414 -8.38 27.20 -13.81
N GLY A 415 -9.64 27.00 -14.18
CA GLY A 415 -10.35 27.82 -15.19
C GLY A 415 -10.81 29.18 -14.66
N LEU A 416 -10.65 29.46 -13.36
CA LEU A 416 -10.85 30.79 -12.79
C LEU A 416 -9.54 31.57 -12.90
N LEU A 417 -9.47 32.45 -13.90
CA LEU A 417 -8.36 33.38 -14.12
C LEU A 417 -8.06 34.20 -12.84
N PRO A 418 -6.78 34.55 -12.57
CA PRO A 418 -6.45 35.45 -11.47
C PRO A 418 -7.01 36.84 -11.75
N PHE A 419 -7.87 37.34 -10.87
CA PHE A 419 -8.26 38.75 -10.86
C PHE A 419 -7.11 39.57 -10.29
N ASP A 420 -6.50 40.41 -11.13
CA ASP A 420 -5.56 41.46 -10.75
C ASP A 420 -6.37 42.70 -10.32
N ILE A 421 -6.33 43.05 -9.04
CA ILE A 421 -6.98 44.25 -8.51
C ILE A 421 -5.93 45.34 -8.43
N THR A 422 -5.83 46.13 -9.50
CA THR A 422 -5.21 47.46 -9.45
C THR A 422 -6.26 48.53 -9.75
N HIS A 423 -6.21 49.61 -8.96
CA HIS A 423 -7.16 50.72 -8.93
C HIS A 423 -7.47 51.33 -10.30
N GLN A 424 -8.74 51.41 -10.67
CA GLN A 424 -9.46 52.66 -11.00
C GLN A 424 -10.94 52.34 -11.30
N GLY A 425 -11.85 53.14 -10.74
CA GLY A 425 -13.28 52.91 -10.83
C GLY A 425 -13.84 53.09 -12.24
N LEU A 426 -14.62 52.11 -12.70
CA LEU A 426 -15.56 52.24 -13.80
C LEU A 426 -16.82 51.43 -13.49
N THR A 427 -17.95 52.11 -13.57
CA THR A 427 -19.30 51.58 -13.68
C THR A 427 -19.56 51.13 -15.13
N GLY A 428 -20.18 49.97 -15.33
CA GLY A 428 -20.76 49.60 -16.63
C GLY A 428 -20.97 48.10 -16.83
N CYS A 429 -22.21 47.69 -17.08
CA CYS A 429 -22.54 46.44 -17.76
C CYS A 429 -22.90 46.79 -19.21
N VAL A 430 -22.20 46.22 -20.19
CA VAL A 430 -22.68 46.07 -21.58
C VAL A 430 -22.13 44.76 -22.14
N CYS A 431 -23.03 43.89 -22.60
CA CYS A 431 -22.77 42.98 -23.71
C CYS A 431 -23.51 43.58 -24.89
N ASP A 432 -22.78 44.07 -25.90
CA ASP A 432 -23.37 44.41 -27.20
C ASP A 432 -22.89 43.37 -28.21
N ASP A 433 -23.90 42.72 -28.78
CA ASP A 433 -23.98 41.89 -29.99
C ASP A 433 -22.85 40.93 -30.40
N VAL A 434 -23.33 39.69 -30.65
CA VAL A 434 -22.74 38.55 -31.36
C VAL A 434 -21.77 37.66 -30.56
N GLY A 435 -22.35 36.80 -29.71
CA GLY A 435 -21.83 35.44 -29.46
C GLY A 435 -21.47 35.07 -28.01
N CYS A 436 -22.47 34.74 -27.19
CA CYS A 436 -22.26 33.98 -25.95
C CYS A 436 -22.97 32.61 -26.03
N PRO A 437 -22.29 31.48 -25.72
CA PRO A 437 -22.93 30.17 -25.61
C PRO A 437 -23.90 30.14 -24.42
N THR A 438 -25.06 29.52 -24.63
CA THR A 438 -26.11 29.33 -23.61
C THR A 438 -25.58 28.71 -22.32
N GLY A 439 -25.78 29.37 -21.18
CA GLY A 439 -25.57 28.73 -19.86
C GLY A 439 -25.19 29.60 -18.66
N HIS A 440 -25.08 30.93 -18.77
CA HIS A 440 -24.66 31.76 -17.63
C HIS A 440 -25.65 32.88 -17.31
N TYR A 441 -26.18 32.86 -16.09
CA TYR A 441 -26.90 33.98 -15.48
C TYR A 441 -25.90 35.04 -15.02
N MET A 442 -26.20 36.30 -15.32
CA MET A 442 -25.42 37.47 -14.93
C MET A 442 -26.12 38.15 -13.75
N GLN A 443 -25.38 38.49 -12.69
CA GLN A 443 -25.91 39.18 -11.52
C GLN A 443 -25.16 40.50 -11.35
N CYS A 444 -25.88 41.62 -11.42
CA CYS A 444 -25.32 42.95 -11.20
C CYS A 444 -25.41 43.34 -9.72
N PHE A 445 -24.35 43.87 -9.14
CA PHE A 445 -24.38 44.51 -7.83
C PHE A 445 -24.61 46.01 -8.00
N ASN A 446 -25.57 46.57 -7.25
CA ASN A 446 -25.77 48.01 -7.16
C ASN A 446 -25.06 48.50 -5.89
N ASP A 447 -24.08 49.38 -6.05
CA ASP A 447 -23.39 50.04 -4.93
C ASP A 447 -24.08 51.37 -4.64
N SER A 448 -25.02 51.36 -3.69
CA SER A 448 -25.59 52.59 -3.12
C SER A 448 -24.99 52.82 -1.73
N GLY A 449 -23.76 53.31 -1.69
CA GLY A 449 -23.14 53.78 -0.46
C GLY A 449 -23.78 55.08 0.04
N HIS A 450 -24.52 55.00 1.15
CA HIS A 450 -24.87 56.17 1.96
C HIS A 450 -23.66 56.53 2.84
N LYS A 451 -23.13 57.75 2.69
CA LYS A 451 -22.15 58.32 3.64
C LYS A 451 -22.85 58.70 4.93
N ASP A 452 -22.35 58.25 6.08
CA ASP A 452 -22.63 58.91 7.36
C ASP A 452 -21.63 60.05 7.61
N SER A 453 -22.01 60.96 8.52
CA SER A 453 -21.33 62.21 8.81
C SER A 453 -20.08 62.08 9.69
N THR A 454 -19.50 60.89 9.87
CA THR A 454 -18.35 60.71 10.77
C THR A 454 -17.05 60.27 10.10
N GLY A 455 -17.02 60.04 8.79
CA GLY A 455 -15.77 59.94 8.03
C GLY A 455 -14.89 58.73 8.37
N SER A 456 -15.42 57.67 8.98
CA SER A 456 -14.70 56.42 9.26
C SER A 456 -15.07 55.32 8.26
N HIS A 457 -14.06 54.78 7.55
CA HIS A 457 -14.23 53.62 6.68
C HIS A 457 -14.30 52.33 7.51
N HIS A 458 -15.48 51.70 7.55
CA HIS A 458 -15.62 50.31 8.01
C HIS A 458 -15.71 49.37 6.80
N TRP A 459 -14.70 48.52 6.62
CA TRP A 459 -14.77 47.38 5.71
C TRP A 459 -15.55 46.26 6.40
N ASN A 460 -16.76 45.97 5.92
CA ASN A 460 -17.48 44.74 6.27
C ASN A 460 -17.17 43.70 5.19
N GLU A 461 -16.18 42.85 5.41
CA GLU A 461 -16.05 41.61 4.62
C GLU A 461 -17.13 40.62 5.07
N LYS A 462 -18.22 40.55 4.30
CA LYS A 462 -19.16 39.43 4.35
C LYS A 462 -19.11 38.70 3.01
N VAL A 463 -18.25 37.69 2.92
CA VAL A 463 -18.31 36.73 1.82
C VAL A 463 -19.45 35.75 2.12
N SER A 464 -20.50 35.79 1.32
CA SER A 464 -21.54 34.76 1.30
C SER A 464 -21.37 33.96 0.02
N ALA A 465 -21.02 32.68 0.13
CA ALA A 465 -21.01 31.77 -1.02
C ALA A 465 -22.44 31.25 -1.24
N ILE A 466 -22.96 31.44 -2.46
CA ILE A 466 -24.24 30.87 -2.90
C ILE A 466 -23.92 29.77 -3.90
N LEU A 467 -24.38 28.55 -3.61
CA LEU A 467 -24.28 27.41 -4.53
C LEU A 467 -25.70 27.03 -4.97
N ILE A 468 -25.97 27.13 -6.27
CA ILE A 468 -27.25 26.73 -6.87
C ILE A 468 -27.01 25.45 -7.67
N GLY A 469 -27.63 24.36 -7.23
CA GLY A 469 -27.69 23.10 -7.97
C GLY A 469 -28.97 22.97 -8.80
N PRO A 470 -29.07 21.95 -9.68
CA PRO A 470 -30.19 21.79 -10.64
C PRO A 470 -31.56 21.51 -10.00
N SER A 471 -31.58 21.15 -8.72
CA SER A 471 -32.78 21.02 -7.91
C SER A 471 -32.83 22.19 -6.94
N HIS A 472 -33.82 23.08 -7.10
CA HIS A 472 -34.03 24.37 -6.43
C HIS A 472 -34.08 24.34 -4.88
N GLN A 473 -33.04 23.85 -4.21
CA GLN A 473 -32.87 23.97 -2.76
C GLN A 473 -31.69 24.88 -2.47
N MET A 474 -31.99 25.98 -1.78
CA MET A 474 -31.03 26.97 -1.33
C MET A 474 -30.54 26.58 0.07
N MET A 475 -29.23 26.41 0.25
CA MET A 475 -28.62 26.25 1.57
C MET A 475 -27.82 27.51 1.89
N LEU A 476 -28.18 28.18 2.99
CA LEU A 476 -27.45 29.32 3.55
C LEU A 476 -26.64 28.85 4.76
N PHE A 477 -25.33 29.13 4.76
CA PHE A 477 -24.48 28.92 5.93
C PHE A 477 -24.30 30.23 6.69
N LYS A 478 -24.62 30.22 7.99
CA LYS A 478 -24.35 31.35 8.88
C LYS A 478 -23.02 31.13 9.61
N PRO A 479 -22.08 32.09 9.61
CA PRO A 479 -20.89 32.05 10.46
C PRO A 479 -21.29 32.10 11.94
N LYS A 480 -20.64 31.28 12.76
CA LYS A 480 -20.83 31.26 14.22
C LYS A 480 -20.30 32.58 14.80
N GLY A 481 -21.21 33.47 15.25
CA GLY A 481 -20.86 34.74 15.91
C GLY A 481 -21.66 35.98 15.50
N ALA A 482 -22.54 35.91 14.49
CA ALA A 482 -23.36 37.07 14.10
C ALA A 482 -24.63 37.18 14.97
N GLY A 483 -24.68 38.22 15.82
CA GLY A 483 -25.81 38.58 16.68
C GLY A 483 -27.11 38.84 15.91
N HIS A 484 -28.23 38.72 16.62
CA HIS A 484 -29.59 38.89 16.11
C HIS A 484 -29.83 40.32 15.60
N SER A 485 -30.26 40.45 14.35
CA SER A 485 -31.13 41.54 13.93
C SER A 485 -32.18 41.02 12.95
N ASP A 486 -33.42 41.37 13.26
CA ASP A 486 -34.65 40.93 12.61
C ASP A 486 -34.74 41.35 11.15
N TRP A 487 -34.75 40.41 10.22
CA TRP A 487 -35.39 40.56 8.92
C TRP A 487 -35.75 39.17 8.37
N LEU A 488 -37.06 38.85 8.35
CA LEU A 488 -37.80 38.21 7.24
C LEU A 488 -39.15 37.67 7.74
N LYS A 489 -40.23 38.39 7.39
CA LYS A 489 -41.60 37.87 7.37
C LYS A 489 -41.78 37.04 6.10
N ASN A 490 -42.51 35.93 6.24
CA ASN A 490 -43.08 35.06 5.19
C ASN A 490 -42.16 34.02 4.55
N SER A 491 -41.92 32.94 5.29
CA SER A 491 -41.94 31.57 4.73
C SER A 491 -41.93 30.56 5.89
N GLN A 492 -42.96 29.72 5.99
CA GLN A 492 -43.06 28.66 6.98
C GLN A 492 -41.97 27.61 6.77
N TRP A 493 -41.07 27.45 7.73
CA TRP A 493 -40.25 26.25 7.89
C TRP A 493 -40.07 25.96 9.39
N TYR A 494 -40.36 24.73 9.78
CA TYR A 494 -40.22 24.23 11.14
C TYR A 494 -38.74 24.20 11.54
N VAL A 495 -38.44 24.81 12.69
CA VAL A 495 -37.18 24.64 13.43
C VAL A 495 -37.49 23.73 14.61
N GLY A 496 -36.95 22.51 14.61
CA GLY A 496 -36.88 21.67 15.79
C GLY A 496 -35.47 21.74 16.36
N ASP A 497 -35.30 22.53 17.42
CA ASP A 497 -34.12 22.48 18.28
C ASP A 497 -34.38 21.54 19.47
N ASP A 498 -33.29 20.90 19.90
CA ASP A 498 -33.08 20.16 21.14
C ASP A 498 -33.53 18.69 21.29
N TRP A 499 -32.75 18.04 22.15
CA TRP A 499 -32.58 16.63 22.44
C TRP A 499 -33.86 15.83 22.74
N ASN A 500 -33.81 14.55 22.37
CA ASN A 500 -34.80 13.49 22.59
C ASN A 500 -36.13 13.68 21.87
N ASP A 501 -36.22 13.12 20.65
CA ASP A 501 -37.46 12.47 20.22
C ASP A 501 -37.18 11.31 19.26
N LYS A 502 -37.86 10.18 19.52
CA LYS A 502 -37.85 8.96 18.70
C LYS A 502 -38.73 9.20 17.48
N VAL A 503 -38.19 9.02 16.29
CA VAL A 503 -38.98 8.94 15.05
C VAL A 503 -39.20 7.48 14.72
N ASP A 504 -40.38 6.96 15.11
CA ASP A 504 -40.86 5.65 14.70
C ASP A 504 -41.52 5.76 13.32
N SER A 505 -40.75 5.41 12.29
CA SER A 505 -41.13 5.21 10.88
C SER A 505 -41.53 6.44 10.04
N ILE A 506 -41.01 6.47 8.81
CA ILE A 506 -41.50 7.32 7.71
C ILE A 506 -41.91 6.38 6.59
N ASN A 507 -43.19 6.40 6.24
CA ASN A 507 -43.71 5.76 5.02
C ASN A 507 -43.35 6.62 3.81
N ILE A 508 -42.83 5.98 2.76
CA ILE A 508 -42.65 6.60 1.45
C ILE A 508 -43.60 5.85 0.52
N ASP A 509 -44.63 6.55 0.02
CA ASP A 509 -45.44 6.07 -1.10
C ASP A 509 -44.69 6.34 -2.41
N TYR A 510 -44.81 5.37 -3.34
CA TYR A 510 -44.06 5.23 -4.60
C TYR A 510 -44.20 6.39 -5.58
#